data_AF-A0A7V9V4E0-F1
#
_entry.id   AF-A0A7V9V4E0-F1
#
_cell.length_a   1.000
_cell.length_b   1.000
_cell.length_c   1.000
_cell.angle_alpha   90.00
_cell.angle_beta   90.00
_cell.angle_gamma   90.00
#
_symmetry.space_group_name_H-M   'P 1'
#
loop_
_entity.id
_entity.type
_entity.pdbx_description
1 polymer ?
#
loop_
_entity_poly.entity_id
_entity_poly.type
_entity_poly.pdbx_seq_one_letter_code
_entity_poly.pdbx_strand_id
1 'polypeptide(L)' 'MRVAGVKDVGTDVASELVTVTFDARKTHAPNLHGIILKSGYKPAPMAD' A
#
# COMPACT_ATOMS: atom_id res chain seq x y z
N MET A 1 12.27 -0.71 4.41
CA MET A 1 11.67 0.54 4.93
C MET A 1 10.40 0.16 5.69
N ARG A 2 10.24 0.55 6.96
CA ARG A 2 9.00 0.32 7.72
C ARG A 2 8.20 1.61 7.78
N VAL A 3 6.95 1.58 7.36
CA VAL A 3 6.07 2.77 7.37
C VAL A 3 5.34 2.82 8.72
N ALA A 4 5.46 3.94 9.42
CA ALA A 4 4.79 4.13 10.70
C ALA A 4 3.26 4.02 10.53
N GLY A 5 2.65 3.09 11.27
CA GLY A 5 1.21 2.84 11.21
C GLY A 5 0.80 1.70 10.28
N VAL A 6 1.68 1.18 9.42
CA VAL A 6 1.40 -0.07 8.70
C VAL A 6 1.54 -1.25 9.66
N LYS A 7 0.48 -2.04 9.76
CA LYS A 7 0.43 -3.25 10.57
C LYS A 7 0.82 -4.47 9.76
N ASP A 8 0.32 -4.56 8.53
CA ASP A 8 0.52 -5.72 7.68
C ASP A 8 0.48 -5.35 6.20
N VAL A 9 1.19 -6.14 5.38
CA VAL A 9 1.25 -5.97 3.93
C VAL A 9 1.12 -7.34 3.27
N GLY A 10 0.01 -7.55 2.56
CA GLY A 10 -0.21 -8.69 1.69
C GLY A 10 0.10 -8.34 0.24
N THR A 11 0.69 -9.28 -0.49
CA THR A 11 0.94 -9.15 -1.92
C THR A 11 0.40 -10.38 -2.63
N ASP A 12 -0.56 -10.17 -3.51
CA ASP A 12 -1.06 -11.17 -4.44
C ASP A 12 -0.43 -10.93 -5.81
N VAL A 13 0.49 -11.81 -6.18
CA VAL A 13 1.20 -11.73 -7.48
C VAL A 13 0.31 -12.21 -8.62
N ALA A 14 -0.66 -13.10 -8.35
CA ALA A 14 -1.55 -13.61 -9.39
C ALA A 14 -2.59 -12.56 -9.81
N SER A 15 -3.05 -11.74 -8.86
CA SER A 15 -3.99 -10.65 -9.11
C SER A 15 -3.34 -9.27 -9.23
N GLU A 16 -2.00 -9.20 -9.20
CA GLU A 16 -1.25 -7.94 -9.21
C GLU A 16 -1.82 -6.92 -8.21
N LEU A 17 -2.12 -7.39 -7.01
CA LEU A 17 -2.81 -6.63 -5.98
C LEU A 17 -2.00 -6.59 -4.68
N VAL A 18 -1.85 -5.39 -4.14
CA VAL A 18 -1.19 -5.17 -2.84
C VAL A 18 -2.24 -4.67 -1.85
N THR A 19 -2.43 -5.41 -0.78
CA THR A 19 -3.30 -5.02 0.33
C THR A 19 -2.44 -4.53 1.49
N VAL A 20 -2.63 -3.27 1.90
CA VAL A 20 -1.94 -2.69 3.05
C VAL A 20 -2.93 -2.47 4.19
N THR A 21 -2.69 -3.14 5.31
CA THR A 21 -3.43 -2.92 6.54
C THR A 21 -2.69 -1.91 7.40
N PHE A 22 -3.32 -0.78 7.72
CA PHE A 22 -2.71 0.29 8.51
C PHE A 22 -3.67 0.90 9.53
N ASP A 23 -3.11 1.53 10.55
CA ASP A 23 -3.87 2.33 11.51
C ASP A 23 -4.14 3.73 10.93
N ALA A 24 -5.40 3.99 10.59
CA ALA A 24 -5.86 5.25 10.01
C ALA A 24 -5.64 6.48 10.92
N ARG A 25 -5.36 6.27 12.22
CA ARG A 25 -5.03 7.35 13.16
C ARG A 25 -3.57 7.79 13.08
N LYS A 26 -2.70 6.95 12.51
CA LYS A 26 -1.24 7.18 12.43
C LYS A 26 -0.76 7.41 10.99
N THR A 27 -1.52 6.96 10.01
CA THR A 27 -1.19 7.05 8.59
C THR A 27 -2.46 7.21 7.76
N HIS A 28 -2.34 7.84 6.60
CA HIS A 28 -3.44 8.02 5.65
C HIS A 28 -3.16 7.32 4.31
N ALA A 29 -4.21 6.86 3.65
CA ALA A 29 -4.14 6.14 2.37
C ALA A 29 -3.32 6.85 1.27
N PRO A 30 -3.39 8.19 1.10
CA PRO A 30 -2.59 8.87 0.07
C PRO A 30 -1.08 8.79 0.32
N ASN A 31 -0.66 8.77 1.59
CA ASN A 31 0.75 8.65 1.95
C ASN A 31 1.28 7.25 1.61
N LEU A 32 0.47 6.21 1.84
CA LEU A 32 0.80 4.83 1.46
C LEU A 32 0.87 4.68 -0.05
N HIS A 33 -0.06 5.26 -0.78
CA HIS A 33 -0.06 5.26 -2.24
C HIS A 33 1.24 5.86 -2.81
N GLY A 34 1.68 7.01 -2.27
CA GLY A 34 2.95 7.63 -2.67
C GLY A 34 4.19 6.78 -2.35
N ILE A 35 4.18 6.05 -1.24
CA ILE A 35 5.28 5.15 -0.85
C ILE A 35 5.35 3.93 -1.78
N ILE A 36 4.20 3.35 -2.12
CA ILE A 36 4.09 2.20 -3.03
C ILE A 36 4.54 2.61 -4.45
N LEU A 37 4.19 3.81 -4.91
CA LEU A 37 4.72 4.36 -6.16
C LEU A 37 6.24 4.51 -6.13
N LYS A 38 6.80 4.99 -5.01
CA LYS A 38 8.27 5.12 -4.83
C LYS A 38 9.00 3.79 -4.78
N SER A 39 8.35 2.69 -4.40
CA SER A 39 8.97 1.36 -4.45
C SER A 39 9.05 0.78 -5.87
N GLY A 40 8.51 1.49 -6.88
CA GLY A 40 8.49 1.05 -8.26
C GLY A 40 7.28 0.17 -8.60
N TYR A 41 6.37 -0.03 -7.66
CA TYR A 41 5.10 -0.69 -7.92
C TYR A 41 4.18 0.29 -8.64
N LYS A 42 3.57 -0.15 -9.74
CA LYS A 42 2.68 0.66 -10.57
C LYS A 42 1.25 0.14 -10.39
N PRO A 43 0.55 0.54 -9.31
CA PRO A 43 -0.83 0.12 -9.12
C PRO A 43 -1.70 0.67 -10.26
N ALA A 44 -2.72 -0.09 -10.65
CA ALA A 44 -3.75 0.41 -11.53
C ALA A 44 -4.44 1.63 -10.89
N PRO A 45 -4.90 2.61 -11.68
CA PRO A 45 -5.52 3.84 -11.15
C PRO A 45 -6.81 3.58 -10.36
N MET A 46 -7.43 2.41 -10.54
CA MET A 46 -8.56 1.92 -9.75
C MET A 46 -8.36 0.45 -9.41
N ALA A 47 -8.76 0.07 -8.21
CA ALA A 47 -9.03 -1.32 -7.87
C ALA A 47 -10.48 -1.62 -8.28
N ASP A 48 -10.70 -2.77 -8.91
CA ASP A 48 -12.02 -3.29 -9.33
C ASP A 48 -12.75 -3.97 -8.15
#